data_AF-A0A1Q6M4V1-F1
#
_entry.id   AF-A0A1Q6M4V1-F1
#
_cell.length_a   1.000
_cell.length_b   1.000
_cell.length_c   1.000
_cell.angle_alpha   90.00
_cell.angle_beta   90.00
_cell.angle_gamma   90.00
#
_symmetry.space_group_name_H-M   'P 1'
#
loop_
_entity.id
_entity.type
_entity.pdbx_description
1 polymer ?
#
loop_
_entity_poly.entity_id
_entity_poly.type
_entity_poly.pdbx_seq_one_letter_code
_entity_poly.pdbx_strand_id
1 'polypeptide(L)'
;GTTVVDKTIPYAVTKNGTYTFTVTGTVNGKSYTKNVSVTVNQFKDVYEYMQTNTKVTYSDGDVWVPEGFRISTDSAENVQGGIVIEDKDLNQFVWVPVATIADYKRTWYKGNGSFSKYSENLSNDEKTSVTDYKGFYIGRYESGDKESTEAKTLRSSNDVTKTVTIKANQAPYNYATRTQAISLAEGFSTKQGYKAKTKLVSSYVWDTTIAFLQKVNSDYGSSPEEGNYTDTKFSYTDITGTSQTKANPSSVLVPTGQTTPVCNIYDMGGNVWEWTTESCSDTDYPYAGRGGFYNNNFANFPAGMRDFFSGNALDGIGFRLALFM
;
A
#
# COMPACT_ATOMS: atom_id res chain seq x y z
N GLY A 1 -30.75 -50.54 7.28
CA GLY A 1 -30.63 -49.40 8.19
C GLY A 1 -30.93 -48.13 7.42
N THR A 2 -31.49 -47.14 8.08
CA THR A 2 -31.78 -45.82 7.50
C THR A 2 -30.86 -44.77 8.15
N THR A 3 -30.37 -43.84 7.34
CA THR A 3 -29.48 -42.75 7.77
C THR A 3 -30.17 -41.43 7.45
N VAL A 4 -30.22 -40.53 8.43
CA VAL A 4 -30.81 -39.20 8.29
C VAL A 4 -29.84 -38.19 8.87
N VAL A 5 -29.65 -37.08 8.15
CA VAL A 5 -28.87 -35.92 8.61
C VAL A 5 -29.86 -34.86 9.08
N ASP A 6 -29.59 -34.23 10.21
CA ASP A 6 -30.46 -33.22 10.84
C ASP A 6 -30.70 -31.96 9.98
N LYS A 7 -29.86 -31.71 8.97
CA LYS A 7 -29.97 -30.59 8.02
C LYS A 7 -29.58 -31.03 6.60
N THR A 8 -30.36 -30.63 5.58
CA THR A 8 -30.02 -30.80 4.16
C THR A 8 -29.29 -29.58 3.62
N ILE A 9 -28.22 -29.81 2.82
CA ILE A 9 -27.51 -28.74 2.10
C ILE A 9 -28.45 -28.25 0.99
N PRO A 10 -28.89 -26.98 1.01
CA PRO A 10 -28.03 -25.81 1.15
C PRO A 10 -28.31 -25.05 2.44
N TYR A 11 -27.54 -25.35 3.49
CA TYR A 11 -27.46 -24.46 4.64
C TYR A 11 -26.68 -23.23 4.20
N ALA A 12 -27.36 -22.09 4.01
CA ALA A 12 -26.69 -20.83 3.73
C ALA A 12 -25.79 -20.49 4.94
N VAL A 13 -24.49 -20.73 4.78
CA VAL A 13 -23.49 -20.18 5.67
C VAL A 13 -23.57 -18.66 5.51
N THR A 14 -23.49 -17.89 6.60
CA THR A 14 -23.66 -16.41 6.57
C THR A 14 -22.62 -15.68 7.42
N LYS A 15 -21.70 -16.42 8.05
CA LYS A 15 -20.64 -15.90 8.92
C LYS A 15 -19.56 -16.94 9.19
N ASN A 16 -18.41 -16.49 9.68
CA ASN A 16 -17.39 -17.38 10.22
C ASN A 16 -17.95 -18.18 11.41
N GLY A 17 -17.55 -19.44 11.53
CA GLY A 17 -17.95 -20.28 12.66
C GLY A 17 -17.78 -21.77 12.41
N THR A 18 -17.91 -22.55 13.48
CA THR A 18 -17.99 -24.02 13.38
C THR A 18 -19.45 -24.44 13.26
N TYR A 19 -19.77 -25.08 12.14
CA TYR A 19 -21.09 -25.62 11.86
C TYR A 19 -21.05 -27.11 12.13
N THR A 20 -21.82 -27.54 13.13
CA THR A 20 -21.91 -28.96 13.53
C THR A 20 -23.23 -29.54 13.04
N PHE A 21 -23.14 -30.73 12.46
CA PHE A 21 -24.23 -31.55 11.95
C PHE A 21 -24.28 -32.85 12.74
N THR A 22 -25.48 -33.31 13.04
CA THR A 22 -25.69 -34.59 13.72
C THR A 22 -26.20 -35.61 12.71
N VAL A 23 -25.41 -36.65 12.45
CA VAL A 23 -25.82 -37.78 11.62
C VAL A 23 -26.41 -38.84 12.54
N THR A 24 -27.65 -39.25 12.27
CA THR A 24 -28.34 -40.32 13.02
C THR A 24 -28.59 -41.51 12.11
N GLY A 25 -28.10 -42.69 12.50
CA GLY A 25 -28.31 -43.94 11.80
C GLY A 25 -29.05 -44.95 12.67
N THR A 26 -29.96 -45.72 12.08
CA THR A 26 -30.68 -46.80 12.79
C THR A 26 -30.31 -48.16 12.21
N VAL A 27 -29.83 -49.06 13.07
CA VAL A 27 -29.47 -50.45 12.72
C VAL A 27 -30.16 -51.38 13.71
N ASN A 28 -30.94 -52.34 13.19
CA ASN A 28 -31.68 -53.33 13.99
C ASN A 28 -32.52 -52.72 15.14
N GLY A 29 -33.17 -51.59 14.89
CA GLY A 29 -34.01 -50.91 15.89
C GLY A 29 -33.26 -50.08 16.94
N LYS A 30 -31.93 -50.01 16.87
CA LYS A 30 -31.09 -49.18 17.75
C LYS A 30 -30.54 -47.98 16.99
N SER A 31 -30.68 -46.79 17.58
CA SER A 31 -30.20 -45.53 16.99
C SER A 31 -28.79 -45.21 17.46
N TYR A 32 -27.99 -44.68 16.54
CA TYR A 32 -26.61 -44.24 16.74
C TYR A 32 -26.46 -42.82 16.20
N THR A 33 -25.72 -41.97 16.91
CA THR A 33 -25.45 -40.60 16.49
C THR A 33 -23.95 -40.35 16.33
N LYS A 34 -23.59 -39.52 15.36
CA LYS A 34 -22.23 -39.02 15.15
C LYS A 34 -22.27 -37.55 14.76
N ASN A 35 -21.47 -36.75 15.44
CA ASN A 35 -21.27 -35.35 15.09
C ASN A 35 -20.23 -35.23 13.97
N VAL A 36 -20.55 -34.43 12.96
CA VAL A 36 -19.64 -33.99 11.91
C VAL A 36 -19.59 -32.48 11.98
N SER A 37 -18.40 -31.91 12.12
CA SER A 37 -18.22 -30.46 12.19
C SER A 37 -17.43 -29.98 10.98
N VAL A 38 -17.89 -28.89 10.39
CA VAL A 38 -17.17 -28.12 9.38
C VAL A 38 -16.88 -26.75 9.98
N THR A 39 -15.61 -26.39 10.06
CA THR A 39 -15.21 -25.06 10.48
C THR A 39 -15.05 -24.19 9.24
N VAL A 40 -15.86 -23.14 9.14
CA VAL A 40 -15.72 -22.11 8.13
C VAL A 40 -14.96 -20.95 8.76
N ASN A 41 -13.67 -20.88 8.46
CA ASN A 41 -12.78 -19.85 8.99
C ASN A 41 -12.94 -18.51 8.24
N GLN A 42 -13.54 -18.53 7.05
CA GLN A 42 -13.65 -17.39 6.13
C GLN A 42 -14.93 -17.47 5.27
N PHE A 43 -16.08 -17.20 5.88
CA PHE A 43 -17.31 -16.87 5.18
C PHE A 43 -17.43 -15.35 5.11
N LYS A 44 -17.07 -14.75 3.98
CA LYS A 44 -17.11 -13.30 3.87
C LYS A 44 -17.18 -12.90 2.40
N ASP A 45 -18.09 -11.99 2.09
CA ASP A 45 -18.23 -11.22 0.84
C ASP A 45 -16.99 -10.34 0.53
N VAL A 46 -15.84 -10.66 1.13
CA VAL A 46 -14.64 -9.82 1.26
C VAL A 46 -13.51 -10.28 0.33
N TYR A 47 -13.59 -11.51 -0.19
CA TYR A 47 -12.82 -11.94 -1.37
C TYR A 47 -13.50 -11.58 -2.69
N GLU A 48 -14.75 -11.15 -2.62
CA GLU A 48 -15.48 -10.61 -3.76
C GLU A 48 -15.27 -9.10 -3.81
N TYR A 49 -15.33 -8.55 -5.02
CA TYR A 49 -15.21 -7.11 -5.24
C TYR A 49 -16.48 -6.42 -4.75
N MET A 50 -16.31 -5.46 -3.85
CA MET A 50 -17.40 -4.72 -3.24
C MET A 50 -18.22 -3.98 -4.31
N GLN A 51 -19.53 -4.16 -4.30
CA GLN A 51 -20.44 -3.47 -5.22
C GLN A 51 -20.74 -2.02 -4.79
N THR A 52 -20.45 -1.70 -3.52
CA THR A 52 -20.59 -0.37 -2.92
C THR A 52 -19.52 -0.17 -1.87
N ASN A 53 -19.19 1.07 -1.53
CA ASN A 53 -18.31 1.39 -0.39
C ASN A 53 -18.79 0.66 0.88
N THR A 54 -17.94 -0.18 1.45
CA THR A 54 -18.31 -1.11 2.52
C THR A 54 -17.40 -0.96 3.73
N LYS A 55 -17.98 -0.79 4.92
CA LYS A 55 -17.24 -0.72 6.17
C LYS A 55 -16.99 -2.11 6.74
N VAL A 56 -15.74 -2.40 7.09
CA VAL A 56 -15.29 -3.64 7.72
C VAL A 56 -14.66 -3.32 9.07
N THR A 57 -15.18 -3.95 10.13
CA THR A 57 -14.67 -3.75 11.49
C THR A 57 -13.62 -4.79 11.85
N TYR A 58 -12.50 -4.33 12.38
CA TYR A 58 -11.40 -5.11 12.94
C TYR A 58 -11.30 -4.86 14.45
N SER A 59 -10.44 -5.60 15.14
CA SER A 59 -10.26 -5.50 16.59
C SER A 59 -9.77 -4.13 17.07
N ASP A 60 -9.05 -3.40 16.23
CA ASP A 60 -8.33 -2.16 16.54
C ASP A 60 -8.77 -0.97 15.65
N GLY A 61 -9.83 -1.13 14.86
CA GLY A 61 -10.41 -0.03 14.07
C GLY A 61 -11.35 -0.48 12.96
N ASP A 62 -12.02 0.50 12.35
CA ASP A 62 -12.83 0.30 11.15
C ASP A 62 -12.02 0.63 9.90
N VAL A 63 -12.30 -0.08 8.81
CA VAL A 63 -11.74 0.15 7.47
C VAL A 63 -12.87 0.28 6.46
N TRP A 64 -12.78 1.24 5.56
CA TRP A 64 -13.70 1.37 4.44
C TRP A 64 -13.07 0.80 3.17
N VAL A 65 -13.71 -0.21 2.57
CA VAL A 65 -13.31 -0.80 1.30
C VAL A 65 -14.09 -0.11 0.17
N PRO A 66 -13.43 0.54 -0.79
CA PRO A 66 -14.11 1.18 -1.92
C PRO A 66 -14.82 0.19 -2.83
N GLU A 67 -15.88 0.65 -3.50
CA GLU A 67 -16.49 -0.06 -4.62
C GLU A 67 -15.42 -0.47 -5.66
N GLY A 68 -15.51 -1.71 -6.16
CA GLY A 68 -14.57 -2.27 -7.12
C GLY A 68 -13.29 -2.85 -6.51
N PHE A 69 -13.16 -2.84 -5.18
CA PHE A 69 -12.04 -3.44 -4.46
C PHE A 69 -12.50 -4.60 -3.59
N ARG A 70 -11.55 -5.47 -3.26
CA ARG A 70 -11.69 -6.50 -2.22
C ARG A 70 -10.54 -6.40 -1.22
N ILE A 71 -10.63 -7.08 -0.08
CA ILE A 71 -9.47 -7.21 0.82
C ILE A 71 -8.54 -8.27 0.24
N SER A 72 -7.25 -7.94 0.16
CA SER A 72 -6.25 -8.85 -0.39
C SER A 72 -6.14 -10.13 0.43
N THR A 73 -5.85 -11.24 -0.25
CA THR A 73 -5.63 -12.55 0.38
C THR A 73 -4.45 -12.57 1.36
N ASP A 74 -3.48 -11.66 1.19
CA ASP A 74 -2.30 -11.50 2.05
C ASP A 74 -2.38 -10.25 2.96
N SER A 75 -3.59 -9.70 3.16
CA SER A 75 -3.82 -8.59 4.08
C SER A 75 -3.53 -8.98 5.54
N ALA A 76 -3.17 -7.99 6.35
CA ALA A 76 -3.11 -8.17 7.80
C ALA A 76 -4.48 -8.49 8.41
N GLU A 77 -4.46 -9.04 9.62
CA GLU A 77 -5.67 -9.40 10.40
C GLU A 77 -6.19 -8.25 11.28
N ASN A 78 -5.45 -7.14 11.38
CA ASN A 78 -5.79 -5.95 12.15
C ASN A 78 -5.31 -4.68 11.42
N VAL A 79 -5.87 -3.53 11.81
CA VAL A 79 -5.60 -2.23 11.19
C VAL A 79 -4.15 -1.82 11.30
N GLN A 80 -3.53 -1.97 12.48
CA GLN A 80 -2.14 -1.59 12.70
C GLN A 80 -1.15 -2.40 11.84
N GLY A 81 -1.47 -3.65 11.51
CA GLY A 81 -0.69 -4.48 10.60
C GLY A 81 -0.76 -4.03 9.14
N GLY A 82 -1.66 -3.11 8.81
CA GLY A 82 -1.90 -2.59 7.46
C GLY A 82 -2.87 -3.48 6.67
N ILE A 83 -4.14 -3.08 6.66
CA ILE A 83 -5.16 -3.74 5.83
C ILE A 83 -4.91 -3.40 4.36
N VAL A 84 -4.79 -4.44 3.53
CA VAL A 84 -4.51 -4.32 2.10
C VAL A 84 -5.79 -4.54 1.32
N ILE A 85 -6.10 -3.63 0.40
CA ILE A 85 -7.14 -3.82 -0.61
C ILE A 85 -6.51 -4.02 -1.99
N GLU A 86 -7.23 -4.70 -2.87
CA GLU A 86 -6.81 -4.87 -4.26
C GLU A 86 -7.98 -4.73 -5.24
N ASP A 87 -7.68 -4.20 -6.43
CA ASP A 87 -8.62 -4.11 -7.55
C ASP A 87 -8.67 -5.42 -8.37
N LYS A 88 -9.47 -5.43 -9.44
CA LYS A 88 -9.57 -6.56 -10.38
C LYS A 88 -8.28 -6.91 -11.11
N ASP A 89 -7.37 -5.94 -11.22
CA ASP A 89 -6.08 -6.08 -11.89
C ASP A 89 -4.98 -6.41 -10.87
N LEU A 90 -5.31 -6.59 -9.58
CA LEU A 90 -4.40 -6.87 -8.46
C LEU A 90 -3.45 -5.72 -8.10
N ASN A 91 -3.82 -4.46 -8.36
CA ASN A 91 -3.14 -3.29 -7.82
C ASN A 91 -3.51 -3.13 -6.33
N GLN A 92 -2.52 -2.93 -5.48
CA GLN A 92 -2.67 -3.03 -4.02
C GLN A 92 -2.45 -1.71 -3.29
N PHE A 93 -3.33 -1.41 -2.33
CA PHE A 93 -3.21 -0.22 -1.48
C PHE A 93 -3.40 -0.59 -0.02
N VAL A 94 -2.73 0.14 0.88
CA VAL A 94 -2.77 -0.09 2.34
C VAL A 94 -3.56 1.01 3.02
N TRP A 95 -4.47 0.62 3.91
CA TRP A 95 -5.26 1.53 4.72
C TRP A 95 -4.40 2.25 5.77
N VAL A 96 -4.51 3.57 5.83
CA VAL A 96 -3.90 4.41 6.86
C VAL A 96 -5.01 5.11 7.65
N PRO A 97 -5.25 4.72 8.91
CA PRO A 97 -6.33 5.28 9.72
C PRO A 97 -5.97 6.68 10.23
N VAL A 98 -6.96 7.56 10.25
CA VAL A 98 -6.86 8.92 10.78
C VAL A 98 -8.04 9.18 11.71
N ALA A 99 -7.76 9.36 13.00
CA ALA A 99 -8.80 9.51 14.02
C ALA A 99 -9.56 10.84 13.85
N THR A 100 -8.83 11.94 13.69
CA THR A 100 -9.41 13.28 13.49
C THR A 100 -8.67 14.06 12.42
N ILE A 101 -9.33 15.07 11.84
CA ILE A 101 -8.71 15.96 10.86
C ILE A 101 -7.50 16.73 11.44
N ALA A 102 -7.43 16.89 12.77
CA ALA A 102 -6.30 17.53 13.44
C ALA A 102 -5.04 16.63 13.46
N ASP A 103 -5.23 15.30 13.38
CA ASP A 103 -4.13 14.34 13.28
C ASP A 103 -3.56 14.29 11.86
N TYR A 104 -4.36 14.70 10.85
CA TYR A 104 -3.94 14.79 9.46
C TYR A 104 -3.17 16.10 9.19
N LYS A 105 -1.90 16.11 9.55
CA LYS A 105 -1.05 17.30 9.50
C LYS A 105 0.34 17.00 8.95
N ARG A 106 0.95 18.04 8.36
CA ARG A 106 2.35 18.01 7.94
C ARG A 106 3.26 18.01 9.17
N THR A 107 4.27 17.15 9.16
CA THR A 107 5.21 16.95 10.26
C THR A 107 6.64 17.06 9.74
N TRP A 108 7.49 17.78 10.47
CA TRP A 108 8.90 17.92 10.13
C TRP A 108 9.74 16.84 10.83
N TYR A 109 10.08 15.79 10.11
CA TYR A 109 10.96 14.72 10.60
C TYR A 109 12.44 15.08 10.36
N LYS A 110 12.83 15.16 9.09
CA LYS A 110 14.15 15.58 8.64
C LYS A 110 13.98 16.24 7.28
N GLY A 111 14.83 17.20 6.95
CA GLY A 111 14.79 17.79 5.63
C GLY A 111 15.87 18.81 5.37
N ASN A 112 16.01 19.17 4.11
CA ASN A 112 16.93 20.18 3.65
C ASN A 112 16.32 21.58 3.84
N GLY A 113 17.06 22.48 4.49
CA GLY A 113 16.57 23.82 4.84
C GLY A 113 15.57 23.83 6.01
N SER A 114 14.68 24.84 6.01
CA SER A 114 13.66 25.03 7.05
C SER A 114 12.31 24.51 6.58
N PHE A 115 11.49 23.95 7.48
CA PHE A 115 10.12 23.53 7.20
C PHE A 115 9.26 24.65 6.58
N SER A 116 9.51 25.90 6.96
CA SER A 116 8.80 27.07 6.44
C SER A 116 9.01 27.33 4.94
N LYS A 117 10.05 26.74 4.32
CA LYS A 117 10.23 26.78 2.87
C LYS A 117 9.22 25.90 2.13
N TYR A 118 8.62 24.93 2.81
CA TYR A 118 7.74 23.95 2.20
C TYR A 118 6.28 24.32 2.43
N SER A 119 5.49 24.30 1.36
CA SER A 119 4.08 24.68 1.41
C SER A 119 3.23 23.73 0.58
N GLU A 120 2.07 23.41 1.14
CA GLU A 120 1.05 22.62 0.47
C GLU A 120 -0.29 22.93 1.11
N ASN A 121 -1.34 23.00 0.29
CA ASN A 121 -2.70 23.14 0.75
C ASN A 121 -3.37 21.76 0.81
N LEU A 122 -3.99 21.46 1.93
CA LEU A 122 -4.77 20.25 2.10
C LEU A 122 -5.94 20.21 1.09
N SER A 123 -5.96 19.18 0.23
CA SER A 123 -6.96 19.04 -0.83
C SER A 123 -8.34 18.64 -0.27
N ASN A 124 -9.42 18.97 -1.01
CA ASN A 124 -10.78 18.63 -0.56
C ASN A 124 -11.04 17.13 -0.54
N ASP A 125 -10.48 16.38 -1.50
CA ASP A 125 -10.62 14.92 -1.55
C ASP A 125 -9.98 14.25 -0.32
N GLU A 126 -8.81 14.74 0.10
CA GLU A 126 -8.17 14.31 1.34
C GLU A 126 -9.01 14.65 2.57
N LYS A 127 -9.55 15.88 2.65
CA LYS A 127 -10.43 16.30 3.76
C LYS A 127 -11.63 15.38 3.86
N THR A 128 -12.35 15.17 2.76
CA THR A 128 -13.54 14.32 2.71
C THR A 128 -13.22 12.88 3.13
N SER A 129 -12.15 12.29 2.58
CA SER A 129 -11.73 10.93 2.96
C SER A 129 -11.43 10.83 4.47
N VAL A 130 -10.69 11.80 5.03
CA VAL A 130 -10.35 11.81 6.45
C VAL A 130 -11.56 12.10 7.35
N THR A 131 -12.43 13.04 7.00
CA THR A 131 -13.57 13.41 7.85
C THR A 131 -14.65 12.33 7.85
N ASP A 132 -14.95 11.78 6.69
CA ASP A 132 -16.14 10.94 6.47
C ASP A 132 -15.79 9.45 6.61
N TYR A 133 -14.59 9.06 6.15
CA TYR A 133 -14.13 7.66 6.14
C TYR A 133 -13.00 7.37 7.15
N LYS A 134 -12.49 8.39 7.87
CA LYS A 134 -11.49 8.22 8.93
C LYS A 134 -10.16 7.63 8.45
N GLY A 135 -9.78 7.91 7.21
CA GLY A 135 -8.52 7.46 6.67
C GLY A 135 -8.43 7.64 5.16
N PHE A 136 -7.36 7.08 4.62
CA PHE A 136 -7.07 7.03 3.18
C PHE A 136 -6.27 5.76 2.88
N TYR A 137 -6.07 5.50 1.60
CA TYR A 137 -5.21 4.43 1.14
C TYR A 137 -3.93 4.98 0.51
N ILE A 138 -2.81 4.33 0.75
CA ILE A 138 -1.54 4.62 0.06
C ILE A 138 -1.13 3.40 -0.75
N GLY A 139 -0.48 3.60 -1.90
CA GLY A 139 0.08 2.52 -2.69
C GLY A 139 0.96 1.64 -1.81
N ARG A 140 0.71 0.33 -1.84
CA ARG A 140 1.48 -0.64 -1.05
C ARG A 140 2.97 -0.61 -1.41
N TYR A 141 3.23 -0.27 -2.66
CA TYR A 141 4.54 -0.17 -3.29
C TYR A 141 4.68 1.19 -3.97
N GLU A 142 5.90 1.54 -4.35
CA GLU A 142 6.14 2.57 -5.37
C GLU A 142 5.39 2.21 -6.67
N SER A 143 5.10 3.22 -7.49
CA SER A 143 4.47 2.98 -8.80
C SER A 143 5.41 2.15 -9.68
N GLY A 144 4.88 1.10 -10.30
CA GLY A 144 5.60 0.23 -11.22
C GLY A 144 5.30 0.52 -12.69
N ASP A 145 6.28 0.33 -13.55
CA ASP A 145 6.17 0.39 -15.01
C ASP A 145 5.93 -1.02 -15.56
N LYS A 146 4.71 -1.24 -16.07
CA LYS A 146 4.26 -2.56 -16.55
C LYS A 146 5.12 -3.07 -17.70
N GLU A 147 5.37 -2.24 -18.70
CA GLU A 147 6.02 -2.64 -19.95
C GLU A 147 7.50 -3.00 -19.70
N SER A 148 8.19 -2.25 -18.84
CA SER A 148 9.56 -2.54 -18.42
C SER A 148 9.61 -3.83 -17.60
N THR A 149 8.61 -4.05 -16.75
CA THR A 149 8.48 -5.29 -15.96
C THR A 149 8.28 -6.50 -16.85
N GLU A 150 7.37 -6.42 -17.84
CA GLU A 150 7.12 -7.49 -18.82
C GLU A 150 8.37 -7.77 -19.68
N ALA A 151 9.13 -6.72 -19.99
CA ALA A 151 10.42 -6.84 -20.68
C ALA A 151 11.57 -7.34 -19.78
N LYS A 152 11.33 -7.54 -18.48
CA LYS A 152 12.34 -7.93 -17.48
C LYS A 152 13.54 -6.98 -17.43
N THR A 153 13.26 -5.68 -17.54
CA THR A 153 14.26 -4.61 -17.50
C THR A 153 13.86 -3.55 -16.50
N LEU A 154 14.83 -2.97 -15.79
CA LEU A 154 14.58 -1.74 -15.05
C LEU A 154 14.28 -0.61 -16.05
N ARG A 155 13.47 0.33 -15.59
CA ARG A 155 12.98 1.42 -16.43
C ARG A 155 14.09 2.43 -16.72
N SER A 156 14.20 2.85 -17.98
CA SER A 156 15.29 3.71 -18.48
C SER A 156 14.84 4.72 -19.56
N SER A 157 13.60 5.19 -19.53
CA SER A 157 12.98 5.99 -20.61
C SER A 157 12.21 7.19 -20.07
N ASN A 158 12.05 8.30 -20.79
CA ASN A 158 11.14 9.38 -20.37
C ASN A 158 9.71 9.21 -20.92
N ASP A 159 9.40 8.04 -21.51
CA ASP A 159 8.08 7.73 -22.08
C ASP A 159 7.03 7.56 -20.98
N VAL A 160 6.08 8.49 -20.91
CA VAL A 160 5.00 8.50 -19.92
C VAL A 160 3.70 7.86 -20.40
N THR A 161 3.73 7.18 -21.56
CA THR A 161 2.60 6.37 -22.03
C THR A 161 2.54 5.00 -21.35
N LYS A 162 3.59 4.63 -20.62
CA LYS A 162 3.71 3.34 -19.92
C LYS A 162 2.64 3.20 -18.84
N THR A 163 2.19 1.97 -18.66
CA THR A 163 1.10 1.64 -17.77
C THR A 163 1.62 1.57 -16.34
N VAL A 164 1.10 2.46 -15.50
CA VAL A 164 1.34 2.43 -14.05
C VAL A 164 0.67 1.21 -13.43
N THR A 165 1.34 0.57 -12.49
CA THR A 165 0.81 -0.51 -11.64
C THR A 165 1.19 -0.26 -10.18
N ILE A 166 0.42 -0.80 -9.24
CA ILE A 166 0.76 -0.76 -7.81
C ILE A 166 0.91 -2.19 -7.31
N LYS A 167 2.01 -2.84 -7.69
CA LYS A 167 2.27 -4.26 -7.47
C LYS A 167 3.68 -4.49 -6.99
N ALA A 168 3.93 -5.64 -6.38
CA ALA A 168 5.28 -6.11 -6.09
C ALA A 168 6.01 -6.55 -7.37
N ASN A 169 7.34 -6.61 -7.30
CA ASN A 169 8.23 -7.09 -8.36
C ASN A 169 8.13 -6.30 -9.68
N GLN A 170 7.74 -5.03 -9.62
CA GLN A 170 7.68 -4.18 -10.81
C GLN A 170 8.97 -3.37 -10.95
N ALA A 171 9.34 -3.00 -12.18
CA ALA A 171 10.33 -1.96 -12.41
C ALA A 171 9.80 -0.63 -11.85
N PRO A 172 10.49 0.07 -10.94
CA PRO A 172 10.01 1.35 -10.41
C PRO A 172 9.80 2.38 -11.53
N TYR A 173 8.69 3.13 -11.47
CA TYR A 173 8.32 4.15 -12.43
C TYR A 173 9.06 5.47 -12.14
N ASN A 174 10.38 5.43 -12.35
CA ASN A 174 11.27 6.59 -12.33
C ASN A 174 11.23 7.37 -13.66
N TYR A 175 12.12 8.35 -13.87
CA TYR A 175 12.17 9.22 -15.06
C TYR A 175 10.82 9.83 -15.48
N ALA A 176 10.02 10.23 -14.49
CA ALA A 176 8.86 11.07 -14.70
C ALA A 176 9.11 12.43 -14.04
N THR A 177 8.75 13.51 -14.72
CA THR A 177 8.64 14.82 -14.06
C THR A 177 7.52 14.79 -13.03
N ARG A 178 7.55 15.70 -12.06
CA ARG A 178 6.47 15.83 -11.07
C ARG A 178 5.10 16.04 -11.72
N THR A 179 5.02 16.90 -12.74
CA THR A 179 3.76 17.16 -13.45
C THR A 179 3.21 15.90 -14.10
N GLN A 180 4.08 15.09 -14.70
CA GLN A 180 3.68 13.79 -15.26
C GLN A 180 3.26 12.81 -14.17
N ALA A 181 3.96 12.76 -13.03
CA ALA A 181 3.57 11.92 -11.90
C ALA A 181 2.16 12.30 -11.38
N ILE A 182 1.83 13.60 -11.29
CA ILE A 182 0.47 14.08 -10.97
C ILE A 182 -0.54 13.55 -11.98
N SER A 183 -0.31 13.77 -13.29
CA SER A 183 -1.25 13.32 -14.33
C SER A 183 -1.42 11.80 -14.38
N LEU A 184 -0.35 11.04 -14.17
CA LEU A 184 -0.38 9.58 -14.12
C LEU A 184 -1.18 9.09 -12.91
N ALA A 185 -0.94 9.68 -11.73
CA ALA A 185 -1.61 9.31 -10.50
C ALA A 185 -3.10 9.67 -10.51
N GLU A 186 -3.47 10.86 -10.99
CA GLU A 186 -4.87 11.29 -11.09
C GLU A 186 -5.63 10.57 -12.22
N GLY A 187 -4.95 10.25 -13.32
CA GLY A 187 -5.53 9.48 -14.41
C GLY A 187 -5.74 8.00 -14.09
N PHE A 188 -5.07 7.47 -13.04
CA PHE A 188 -5.09 6.04 -12.71
C PHE A 188 -6.51 5.55 -12.36
N SER A 189 -7.25 6.27 -11.51
CA SER A 189 -8.63 5.92 -11.14
C SER A 189 -9.56 5.87 -12.36
N THR A 190 -9.40 6.79 -13.30
CA THR A 190 -10.20 6.82 -14.53
C THR A 190 -9.89 5.62 -15.41
N LYS A 191 -8.60 5.28 -15.59
CA LYS A 191 -8.17 4.12 -16.37
C LYS A 191 -8.68 2.80 -15.76
N GLN A 192 -8.74 2.73 -14.43
CA GLN A 192 -9.22 1.55 -13.72
C GLN A 192 -10.74 1.52 -13.50
N GLY A 193 -11.44 2.63 -13.80
CA GLY A 193 -12.89 2.74 -13.61
C GLY A 193 -13.32 2.88 -12.15
N TYR A 194 -12.47 3.40 -11.28
CA TYR A 194 -12.79 3.60 -9.87
C TYR A 194 -13.79 4.74 -9.67
N LYS A 195 -14.62 4.60 -8.63
CA LYS A 195 -15.38 5.72 -8.05
C LYS A 195 -14.52 6.55 -7.10
N ALA A 196 -13.65 5.88 -6.34
CA ALA A 196 -12.62 6.51 -5.53
C ALA A 196 -11.62 7.28 -6.42
N LYS A 197 -10.99 8.31 -5.85
CA LYS A 197 -10.02 9.15 -6.55
C LYS A 197 -8.62 8.70 -6.21
N THR A 198 -7.73 8.66 -7.20
CA THR A 198 -6.30 8.51 -6.97
C THR A 198 -5.58 9.83 -7.17
N LYS A 199 -4.51 10.07 -6.42
CA LYS A 199 -3.65 11.26 -6.55
C LYS A 199 -2.21 10.91 -6.30
N LEU A 200 -1.31 11.80 -6.74
CA LEU A 200 0.05 11.79 -6.26
C LEU A 200 0.04 12.03 -4.74
N VAL A 201 0.92 11.35 -4.01
CA VAL A 201 1.02 11.50 -2.56
C VAL A 201 1.33 12.96 -2.17
N SER A 202 0.54 13.49 -1.24
CA SER A 202 0.77 14.79 -0.61
C SER A 202 1.73 14.66 0.57
N SER A 203 2.25 15.78 1.08
CA SER A 203 3.00 15.77 2.34
C SER A 203 2.14 15.38 3.53
N TYR A 204 0.83 15.68 3.51
CA TYR A 204 -0.10 15.23 4.54
C TYR A 204 -0.23 13.70 4.54
N VAL A 205 -0.38 13.09 3.36
CA VAL A 205 -0.39 11.61 3.21
C VAL A 205 0.93 11.03 3.71
N TRP A 206 2.07 11.52 3.21
CA TRP A 206 3.38 10.98 3.54
C TRP A 206 3.65 11.05 5.05
N ASP A 207 3.49 12.25 5.64
CA ASP A 207 3.80 12.47 7.05
C ASP A 207 2.84 11.69 7.97
N THR A 208 1.56 11.58 7.61
CA THR A 208 0.59 10.76 8.36
C THR A 208 0.94 9.28 8.26
N THR A 209 1.41 8.83 7.09
CA THR A 209 1.81 7.43 6.92
C THR A 209 3.08 7.12 7.71
N ILE A 210 4.08 8.02 7.75
CA ILE A 210 5.24 7.87 8.64
C ILE A 210 4.78 7.74 10.10
N ALA A 211 3.86 8.58 10.57
CA ALA A 211 3.32 8.48 11.93
C ALA A 211 2.61 7.15 12.21
N PHE A 212 1.93 6.57 11.20
CA PHE A 212 1.31 5.25 11.30
C PHE A 212 2.34 4.13 11.40
N LEU A 213 3.41 4.18 10.60
CA LEU A 213 4.53 3.23 10.64
C LEU A 213 5.31 3.33 11.97
N GLN A 214 5.43 4.53 12.52
CA GLN A 214 6.12 4.78 13.79
C GLN A 214 5.48 4.14 15.02
N LYS A 215 4.23 3.68 14.92
CA LYS A 215 3.59 2.88 15.96
C LYS A 215 4.16 1.46 16.06
N VAL A 216 4.76 0.96 14.99
CA VAL A 216 5.42 -0.36 14.93
C VAL A 216 6.94 -0.21 14.99
N ASN A 217 7.50 0.70 14.17
CA ASN A 217 8.91 1.04 14.24
C ASN A 217 9.11 2.55 14.49
N SER A 218 9.39 2.92 15.74
CA SER A 218 9.49 4.32 16.18
C SER A 218 10.50 5.19 15.41
N ASP A 219 11.57 4.61 14.86
CA ASP A 219 12.61 5.38 14.16
C ASP A 219 12.41 5.45 12.64
N TYR A 220 11.30 4.92 12.12
CA TYR A 220 11.06 4.79 10.68
C TYR A 220 11.20 6.12 9.91
N GLY A 221 10.79 7.24 10.50
CA GLY A 221 10.93 8.56 9.89
C GLY A 221 12.35 9.16 9.93
N SER A 222 13.23 8.63 10.79
CA SER A 222 14.53 9.24 11.12
C SER A 222 15.74 8.40 10.73
N SER A 223 15.65 7.08 10.71
CA SER A 223 16.77 6.18 10.42
C SER A 223 16.34 4.73 10.10
N PRO A 224 15.41 4.48 9.15
CA PRO A 224 14.89 3.14 8.89
C PRO A 224 15.89 2.24 8.18
N GLU A 225 16.28 1.12 8.79
CA GLU A 225 17.10 0.09 8.14
C GLU A 225 16.28 -0.80 7.17
N GLU A 226 14.95 -0.73 7.23
CA GLU A 226 14.06 -1.55 6.42
C GLU A 226 14.12 -1.19 4.93
N GLY A 227 14.53 0.03 4.60
CA GLY A 227 14.57 0.56 3.23
C GLY A 227 15.73 0.05 2.36
N ASN A 228 15.63 0.31 1.06
CA ASN A 228 16.72 0.04 0.13
C ASN A 228 17.68 1.24 0.08
N TYR A 229 18.72 1.23 0.91
CA TYR A 229 19.75 2.25 1.02
C TYR A 229 21.13 1.66 0.74
N THR A 230 22.14 2.48 0.50
CA THR A 230 23.48 1.99 0.14
C THR A 230 24.08 1.09 1.24
N ASP A 231 23.77 1.41 2.50
CA ASP A 231 24.26 0.79 3.73
C ASP A 231 23.33 -0.27 4.34
N THR A 232 22.29 -0.73 3.61
CA THR A 232 21.44 -1.86 4.02
C THR A 232 21.79 -3.16 3.28
N LYS A 233 21.58 -4.31 3.94
CA LYS A 233 21.86 -5.65 3.41
C LYS A 233 20.60 -6.52 3.51
N PHE A 234 20.11 -6.98 2.37
CA PHE A 234 18.95 -7.88 2.29
C PHE A 234 19.04 -8.74 1.02
N SER A 235 18.24 -9.81 0.99
CA SER A 235 18.05 -10.60 -0.22
C SER A 235 16.87 -10.05 -1.00
N TYR A 236 16.97 -10.03 -2.33
CA TYR A 236 15.92 -9.53 -3.20
C TYR A 236 15.82 -10.38 -4.46
N THR A 237 14.67 -10.34 -5.11
CA THR A 237 14.47 -10.88 -6.46
C THR A 237 14.69 -9.73 -7.44
N ASP A 238 15.66 -9.89 -8.35
CA ASP A 238 15.89 -8.89 -9.39
C ASP A 238 14.77 -8.90 -10.45
N ILE A 239 14.80 -7.93 -11.35
CA ILE A 239 13.76 -7.75 -12.37
C ILE A 239 13.66 -8.93 -13.36
N THR A 240 14.67 -9.81 -13.40
CA THR A 240 14.65 -11.02 -14.24
C THR A 240 13.95 -12.21 -13.56
N GLY A 241 13.72 -12.11 -12.25
CA GLY A 241 13.20 -13.17 -11.39
C GLY A 241 14.28 -13.95 -10.64
N THR A 242 15.53 -13.47 -10.62
CA THR A 242 16.65 -14.18 -9.99
C THR A 242 16.89 -13.67 -8.57
N SER A 243 17.09 -14.58 -7.62
CA SER A 243 17.43 -14.22 -6.25
C SER A 243 18.86 -13.68 -6.18
N GLN A 244 19.02 -12.52 -5.54
CA GLN A 244 20.27 -11.81 -5.33
C GLN A 244 20.43 -11.48 -3.84
N THR A 245 21.66 -11.18 -3.42
CA THR A 245 21.95 -10.59 -2.10
C THR A 245 22.62 -9.25 -2.31
N LYS A 246 21.98 -8.19 -1.81
CA LYS A 246 22.56 -6.85 -1.86
C LYS A 246 23.76 -6.78 -0.91
N ALA A 247 24.90 -6.30 -1.40
CA ALA A 247 26.08 -6.06 -0.56
C ALA A 247 25.91 -4.79 0.30
N ASN A 248 26.75 -4.64 1.32
CA ASN A 248 26.87 -3.42 2.12
C ASN A 248 28.34 -2.97 2.12
N PRO A 249 28.70 -1.84 1.49
CA PRO A 249 27.81 -0.91 0.77
C PRO A 249 27.44 -1.41 -0.65
N SER A 250 26.29 -0.97 -1.18
CA SER A 250 25.88 -1.23 -2.57
C SER A 250 24.75 -0.29 -3.01
N SER A 251 24.89 0.35 -4.18
CA SER A 251 23.90 1.27 -4.73
C SER A 251 23.13 0.63 -5.89
N VAL A 252 22.21 -0.28 -5.56
CA VAL A 252 21.43 -1.03 -6.55
C VAL A 252 19.95 -0.69 -6.43
N LEU A 253 19.36 -0.22 -7.54
CA LEU A 253 17.90 -0.13 -7.69
C LEU A 253 17.32 -1.53 -7.76
N VAL A 254 16.29 -1.81 -6.95
CA VAL A 254 15.60 -3.10 -6.94
C VAL A 254 14.16 -2.93 -7.44
N PRO A 255 13.51 -4.02 -7.89
CA PRO A 255 12.07 -3.99 -8.16
C PRO A 255 11.28 -3.52 -6.95
N THR A 256 10.04 -3.10 -7.15
CA THR A 256 9.15 -2.75 -6.05
C THR A 256 8.90 -3.94 -5.12
N GLY A 257 8.65 -3.69 -3.85
CA GLY A 257 8.27 -4.67 -2.84
C GLY A 257 9.37 -5.61 -2.36
N GLN A 258 10.66 -5.25 -2.53
CA GLN A 258 11.78 -6.11 -2.10
C GLN A 258 12.29 -5.80 -0.68
N THR A 259 11.94 -4.64 -0.15
CA THR A 259 12.34 -4.23 1.20
C THR A 259 11.51 -4.92 2.28
N THR A 260 11.95 -4.82 3.54
CA THR A 260 11.13 -5.30 4.67
C THR A 260 9.93 -4.36 4.84
N PRO A 261 8.69 -4.84 4.75
CA PRO A 261 7.54 -3.97 4.92
C PRO A 261 7.35 -3.60 6.39
N VAL A 262 6.82 -2.40 6.62
CA VAL A 262 6.26 -2.00 7.92
C VAL A 262 4.79 -1.70 7.69
N CYS A 263 3.90 -2.30 8.50
CA CYS A 263 2.45 -2.23 8.32
C CYS A 263 2.00 -2.51 6.86
N ASN A 264 2.57 -3.54 6.23
CA ASN A 264 2.36 -3.90 4.82
C ASN A 264 2.81 -2.89 3.75
N ILE A 265 3.43 -1.77 4.12
CA ILE A 265 3.93 -0.76 3.17
C ILE A 265 5.41 -1.01 2.90
N TYR A 266 5.77 -1.04 1.62
CA TYR A 266 7.12 -1.27 1.14
C TYR A 266 7.76 0.01 0.60
N ASP A 267 9.09 -0.01 0.58
CA ASP A 267 9.97 0.93 -0.14
C ASP A 267 9.71 2.41 0.18
N MET A 268 9.13 2.73 1.34
CA MET A 268 8.89 4.13 1.70
C MET A 268 10.18 4.84 2.16
N GLY A 269 11.18 4.06 2.55
CA GLY A 269 12.56 4.50 2.73
C GLY A 269 13.46 3.92 1.65
N GLY A 270 14.21 4.77 0.95
CA GLY A 270 15.17 4.35 -0.05
C GLY A 270 14.49 3.90 -1.34
N ASN A 271 15.18 3.01 -2.07
CA ASN A 271 14.86 2.63 -3.45
C ASN A 271 14.84 3.83 -4.40
N VAL A 272 13.72 4.54 -4.59
CA VAL A 272 13.71 5.84 -5.27
C VAL A 272 13.18 6.95 -4.37
N TRP A 273 13.68 8.17 -4.59
CA TRP A 273 12.97 9.34 -4.09
C TRP A 273 11.58 9.38 -4.70
N GLU A 274 10.64 10.01 -4.01
CA GLU A 274 9.29 10.11 -4.53
C GLU A 274 8.80 11.54 -4.62
N TRP A 275 8.26 11.88 -5.79
CA TRP A 275 7.55 13.13 -5.98
C TRP A 275 6.36 13.24 -5.04
N THR A 276 6.18 14.44 -4.47
CA THR A 276 4.97 14.79 -3.73
C THR A 276 4.30 16.02 -4.33
N THR A 277 3.05 16.29 -3.95
CA THR A 277 2.36 17.55 -4.32
C THR A 277 2.79 18.77 -3.48
N GLU A 278 3.78 18.64 -2.61
CA GLU A 278 4.35 19.74 -1.83
C GLU A 278 5.34 20.57 -2.66
N SER A 279 5.30 21.89 -2.47
CA SER A 279 6.20 22.85 -3.13
C SER A 279 7.25 23.36 -2.14
N CYS A 280 8.41 23.78 -2.66
CA CYS A 280 9.46 24.50 -1.95
C CYS A 280 9.53 25.94 -2.48
N SER A 281 9.85 26.90 -1.61
CA SER A 281 10.02 28.31 -1.98
C SER A 281 11.32 28.59 -2.75
N ASP A 282 12.19 27.60 -2.91
CA ASP A 282 13.42 27.70 -3.70
C ASP A 282 13.08 27.69 -5.19
N THR A 283 13.53 28.69 -5.95
CA THR A 283 13.15 28.85 -7.36
C THR A 283 13.87 27.86 -8.29
N ASP A 284 15.06 27.40 -7.91
CA ASP A 284 15.83 26.44 -8.72
C ASP A 284 15.37 25.01 -8.44
N TYR A 285 14.85 24.77 -7.22
CA TYR A 285 14.36 23.47 -6.77
C TYR A 285 12.96 23.60 -6.10
N PRO A 286 11.90 23.90 -6.87
CA PRO A 286 10.61 24.29 -6.29
C PRO A 286 9.74 23.13 -5.84
N TYR A 287 10.20 21.88 -5.91
CA TYR A 287 9.37 20.71 -5.66
C TYR A 287 9.94 19.80 -4.59
N ALA A 288 9.10 19.39 -3.63
CA ALA A 288 9.51 18.46 -2.58
C ALA A 288 9.45 17.00 -3.03
N GLY A 289 10.52 16.26 -2.72
CA GLY A 289 10.56 14.80 -2.78
C GLY A 289 10.85 14.18 -1.41
N ARG A 290 10.46 12.91 -1.24
CA ARG A 290 10.56 12.18 0.03
C ARG A 290 11.22 10.81 -0.10
N GLY A 291 11.72 10.26 1.01
CA GLY A 291 12.10 8.84 1.11
C GLY A 291 13.59 8.52 1.04
N GLY A 292 14.40 9.34 0.35
CA GLY A 292 15.76 8.93 -0.03
C GLY A 292 15.75 7.95 -1.23
N PHE A 293 16.92 7.52 -1.69
CA PHE A 293 17.03 6.51 -2.77
C PHE A 293 18.20 5.55 -2.50
N TYR A 294 18.33 4.51 -3.34
CA TYR A 294 19.28 3.40 -3.16
C TYR A 294 20.76 3.78 -3.03
N ASN A 295 21.16 5.01 -3.39
CA ASN A 295 22.53 5.51 -3.25
C ASN A 295 22.75 6.38 -2.00
N ASN A 296 21.72 6.57 -1.17
CA ASN A 296 21.82 7.30 0.08
C ASN A 296 22.07 6.37 1.27
N ASN A 297 22.57 6.94 2.37
CA ASN A 297 22.61 6.26 3.67
C ASN A 297 21.30 6.48 4.43
N PHE A 298 20.74 5.43 5.05
CA PHE A 298 19.42 5.49 5.70
C PHE A 298 19.36 6.51 6.83
N ALA A 299 20.46 6.70 7.58
CA ALA A 299 20.52 7.68 8.66
C ALA A 299 20.54 9.13 8.15
N ASN A 300 21.04 9.37 6.93
CA ASN A 300 21.18 10.71 6.36
C ASN A 300 19.94 11.13 5.57
N PHE A 301 19.35 10.19 4.81
CA PHE A 301 18.17 10.41 3.98
C PHE A 301 17.08 9.38 4.32
N PRO A 302 16.56 9.37 5.56
CA PRO A 302 15.55 8.41 6.00
C PRO A 302 14.20 8.57 5.27
N ALA A 303 13.25 7.66 5.51
CA ALA A 303 11.92 7.72 4.91
C ALA A 303 11.18 9.05 5.18
N GLY A 304 11.41 9.68 6.34
CA GLY A 304 10.86 10.98 6.68
C GLY A 304 11.61 12.18 6.09
N MET A 305 12.72 11.95 5.37
CA MET A 305 13.52 13.00 4.76
C MET A 305 12.72 13.77 3.72
N ARG A 306 12.83 15.09 3.79
CA ARG A 306 12.28 16.02 2.82
C ARG A 306 13.39 16.76 2.11
N ASP A 307 13.45 16.61 0.80
CA ASP A 307 14.41 17.33 -0.03
C ASP A 307 13.70 18.07 -1.16
N PHE A 308 14.43 18.91 -1.88
CA PHE A 308 13.90 19.75 -2.95
C PHE A 308 14.59 19.48 -4.29
N PHE A 309 13.81 19.52 -5.37
CA PHE A 309 14.26 19.17 -6.71
C PHE A 309 13.69 20.11 -7.78
N SER A 310 14.35 20.16 -8.94
CA SER A 310 14.00 21.04 -10.07
C SER A 310 12.77 20.56 -10.87
N GLY A 311 12.31 19.34 -10.64
CA GLY A 311 11.14 18.74 -11.32
C GLY A 311 11.47 17.93 -12.56
N ASN A 312 12.76 17.73 -12.84
CA ASN A 312 13.24 16.94 -13.97
C ASN A 312 12.93 15.45 -13.83
N ALA A 313 12.79 14.76 -14.95
CA ALA A 313 12.73 13.30 -14.99
C ALA A 313 14.13 12.72 -14.66
N LEU A 314 14.24 12.04 -13.52
CA LEU A 314 15.51 11.50 -13.01
C LEU A 314 15.38 10.00 -12.73
N ASP A 315 16.50 9.29 -12.83
CA ASP A 315 16.62 7.84 -12.61
C ASP A 315 16.36 7.44 -11.16
N GLY A 316 16.76 8.28 -10.22
CA GLY A 316 16.58 8.09 -8.78
C GLY A 316 15.29 8.65 -8.20
N ILE A 317 14.35 9.15 -9.02
CA ILE A 317 13.07 9.71 -8.55
C ILE A 317 11.88 9.07 -9.27
N GLY A 318 11.00 8.42 -8.51
CA GLY A 318 9.68 7.93 -8.93
C GLY A 318 8.55 8.60 -8.15
N PHE A 319 7.50 7.84 -7.86
CA PHE A 319 6.32 8.30 -7.13
C PHE A 319 5.45 7.12 -6.68
N ARG A 320 4.61 7.33 -5.66
CA ARG A 320 3.51 6.45 -5.31
C ARG A 320 2.17 7.20 -5.32
N LEU A 321 1.09 6.42 -5.36
CA LEU A 321 -0.28 6.94 -5.37
C LEU A 321 -0.88 6.93 -3.97
N ALA A 322 -1.80 7.85 -3.72
CA ALA A 322 -2.80 7.74 -2.67
C ALA A 322 -4.18 7.56 -3.30
N LEU A 323 -5.10 6.91 -2.57
CA LEU A 323 -6.48 6.69 -2.95
C LEU A 323 -7.40 7.25 -1.84
N PHE A 324 -8.38 8.04 -2.28
CA PHE A 324 -9.34 8.75 -1.45
C PHE A 324 -10.76 8.36 -1.83
N MET A 325 -11.58 8.14 -0.79
CA MET A 325 -12.97 7.71 -0.90
C MET A 325 -13.92 8.85 -1.26
#